data_AF-Q9A4J8-F1
#
_entry.id   AF-Q9A4J8-F1
#
_cell.length_a   1.000
_cell.length_b   1.000
_cell.length_c   1.000
_cell.angle_alpha   90.00
_cell.angle_beta   90.00
_cell.angle_gamma   90.00
#
_symmetry.space_group_name_H-M   'P 1'
#
loop_
_entity.id
_entity.type
_entity.pdbx_description
1 polymer ?
#
loop_
_entity_poly.entity_id
_entity_poly.type
_entity_poly.pdbx_seq_one_letter_code
_entity_poly.pdbx_strand_id
1 'polypeptide(L)'
;MLELRPNCECCDRDLPPGSDAARICTFEHTFCAACAERFEDLCPDCGGGLVARPIRPESQLHRYPASLRRITRGHGVYRRSPTPEGAPAGRP
;
A
#
# COMPACT_ATOMS: atom_id res chain seq x y z
N MET A 1 2.77 8.78 -15.71
CA MET A 1 1.40 9.02 -15.19
C MET A 1 1.06 7.85 -14.30
N LEU A 2 0.42 8.09 -13.15
CA LEU A 2 0.15 7.06 -12.15
C LEU A 2 -0.62 5.89 -12.76
N GLU A 3 -0.12 4.67 -12.59
CA GLU A 3 -0.67 3.47 -13.26
C GLU A 3 -2.10 3.14 -12.77
N LEU A 4 -2.42 3.45 -11.50
CA LEU A 4 -3.68 3.08 -10.84
C LEU A 4 -3.95 1.57 -10.91
N ARG A 5 -3.15 0.80 -10.17
CA ARG A 5 -3.29 -0.66 -10.12
C ARG A 5 -4.68 -1.06 -9.59
N PRO A 6 -5.36 -2.03 -10.22
CA PRO A 6 -6.76 -2.33 -9.93
C PRO A 6 -6.93 -3.27 -8.74
N ASN A 7 -5.86 -3.67 -8.06
CA ASN A 7 -5.90 -4.63 -6.96
C ASN A 7 -4.93 -4.25 -5.82
N CYS A 8 -5.16 -4.85 -4.65
CA CYS A 8 -4.24 -4.80 -3.52
C CYS A 8 -3.07 -5.76 -3.74
N GLU A 9 -1.84 -5.26 -3.61
CA GLU A 9 -0.64 -6.07 -3.78
C GLU A 9 -0.44 -7.12 -2.69
N CYS A 10 -1.15 -7.06 -1.56
CA CYS A 10 -1.03 -8.06 -0.48
C CYS A 10 -2.14 -9.12 -0.51
N CYS A 11 -3.41 -8.73 -0.70
CA CYS A 11 -4.57 -9.63 -0.58
C CYS A 11 -5.37 -9.81 -1.87
N ASP A 12 -4.89 -9.27 -2.98
CA ASP A 12 -5.54 -9.28 -4.30
C ASP A 12 -6.94 -8.66 -4.39
N ARG A 13 -7.44 -8.03 -3.33
CA ARG A 13 -8.76 -7.35 -3.36
C ARG A 13 -8.79 -6.28 -4.45
N ASP A 14 -9.87 -6.25 -5.22
CA ASP A 14 -10.12 -5.23 -6.22
C ASP A 14 -10.22 -3.82 -5.61
N LEU A 15 -9.49 -2.88 -6.22
CA LEU A 15 -9.36 -1.48 -5.85
C LEU A 15 -9.60 -0.60 -7.09
N PRO A 16 -10.88 -0.36 -7.46
CA PRO A 16 -11.23 0.40 -8.64
C PRO A 16 -10.67 1.83 -8.58
N PRO A 17 -10.45 2.51 -9.71
CA PRO A 17 -9.79 3.82 -9.77
C PRO A 17 -10.48 4.91 -8.93
N GLY A 18 -11.78 4.75 -8.66
CA GLY A 18 -12.58 5.61 -7.78
C GLY A 18 -12.59 5.23 -6.30
N SER A 19 -11.88 4.19 -5.87
CA SER A 19 -11.93 3.71 -4.49
C SER A 19 -11.10 4.59 -3.54
N ASP A 20 -11.76 5.07 -2.50
CA ASP A 20 -11.20 5.77 -1.33
C ASP A 20 -10.43 4.83 -0.37
N ALA A 21 -10.66 3.52 -0.48
CA ALA A 21 -9.98 2.51 0.32
C ALA A 21 -8.59 2.12 -0.22
N ALA A 22 -8.19 2.66 -1.38
CA ALA A 22 -6.86 2.43 -1.94
C ALA A 22 -5.82 3.32 -1.24
N ARG A 23 -4.72 2.68 -0.83
CA ARG A 23 -3.53 3.34 -0.27
C ARG A 23 -2.36 3.10 -1.21
N ILE A 24 -1.52 4.10 -1.40
CA ILE A 24 -0.40 4.06 -2.34
C ILE A 24 0.87 4.70 -1.74
N CYS A 25 2.04 4.20 -2.10
CA CYS A 25 3.32 4.86 -1.80
C CYS A 25 3.93 5.57 -3.03
N THR A 26 5.07 6.24 -2.84
CA THR A 26 5.78 6.97 -3.93
C THR A 26 6.26 6.07 -5.08
N PHE A 27 6.45 4.77 -4.82
CA PHE A 27 6.80 3.75 -5.83
C PHE A 27 5.57 3.05 -6.42
N GLU A 28 4.39 3.63 -6.21
CA GLU A 28 3.10 3.15 -6.71
C GLU A 28 2.65 1.80 -6.14
N HIS A 29 3.27 1.32 -5.04
CA HIS A 29 2.79 0.12 -4.37
C HIS A 29 1.40 0.36 -3.80
N THR A 30 0.41 -0.43 -4.22
CA THR A 30 -1.01 -0.22 -3.91
C THR A 30 -1.52 -1.27 -2.94
N PHE A 31 -2.12 -0.83 -1.84
CA PHE A 31 -2.70 -1.69 -0.81
C PHE A 31 -4.11 -1.22 -0.46
N CYS A 32 -4.95 -2.12 0.05
CA CYS A 32 -6.24 -1.71 0.62
C CYS A 32 -6.04 -1.14 2.03
N ALA A 33 -6.99 -0.33 2.52
CA ALA A 33 -6.95 0.26 3.85
C ALA A 33 -6.64 -0.77 4.96
N ALA A 34 -7.33 -1.92 4.94
CA ALA A 34 -7.10 -2.98 5.92
C ALA A 34 -5.67 -3.56 5.89
N CYS A 35 -5.05 -3.66 4.71
CA CYS A 35 -3.66 -4.08 4.60
C CYS A 35 -2.72 -2.96 5.07
N ALA A 36 -3.00 -1.71 4.71
CA ALA A 36 -2.19 -0.56 5.13
C ALA A 36 -2.17 -0.43 6.66
N GLU A 37 -3.33 -0.57 7.33
CA GLU A 37 -3.43 -0.60 8.79
C GLU A 37 -2.59 -1.73 9.40
N ARG A 38 -2.57 -2.90 8.75
CA ARG A 38 -1.76 -4.05 9.20
C ARG A 38 -0.26 -3.82 9.04
N PHE A 39 0.13 -2.90 8.16
CA PHE A 39 1.51 -2.46 7.97
C PHE A 39 1.81 -1.12 8.68
N GLU A 40 0.93 -0.66 9.57
CA GLU A 40 1.09 0.60 10.33
C GLU A 40 1.29 1.81 9.39
N ASP A 41 0.56 1.81 8.26
CA ASP A 41 0.65 2.81 7.18
C ASP A 41 2.05 2.94 6.55
N LEU A 42 2.87 1.88 6.66
CA LEU A 42 4.17 1.79 6.02
C LEU A 42 4.15 0.75 4.90
N CYS A 43 4.78 1.06 3.79
CA CYS A 43 4.91 0.14 2.68
C CYS A 43 5.93 -0.95 3.04
N PRO A 44 5.57 -2.25 3.01
CA PRO A 44 6.48 -3.34 3.38
C PRO A 44 7.63 -3.54 2.38
N ASP A 45 7.51 -3.03 1.15
CA ASP A 45 8.49 -3.20 0.07
C ASP A 45 9.53 -2.05 0.05
N CYS A 46 9.09 -0.82 0.34
CA CYS A 46 9.93 0.38 0.23
C CYS A 46 10.12 1.17 1.54
N GLY A 47 9.43 0.79 2.63
CA GLY A 47 9.49 1.50 3.92
C GLY A 47 8.90 2.91 3.94
N GLY A 48 8.27 3.35 2.84
CA GLY A 48 7.66 4.68 2.72
C GLY A 48 6.23 4.71 3.25
N GLY A 49 5.71 5.90 3.54
CA GLY A 49 4.32 6.07 3.99
C GLY A 49 3.30 5.68 2.92
N LEU A 50 2.26 4.96 3.35
CA LEU A 50 1.06 4.65 2.57
C LEU A 50 0.03 5.74 2.79
N VAL A 51 -0.30 6.48 1.73
CA VAL A 51 -1.30 7.56 1.77
C VAL A 51 -2.50 7.21 0.90
N ALA A 52 -3.61 7.94 1.06
CA ALA A 52 -4.78 7.76 0.20
C ALA A 52 -4.40 7.93 -1.28
N ARG A 53 -4.78 6.96 -2.12
CA ARG A 53 -4.50 7.00 -3.55
C ARG A 53 -5.32 8.12 -4.20
N PRO A 54 -4.70 9.01 -4.98
CA PRO A 54 -5.44 10.03 -5.72
C PRO A 54 -6.47 9.38 -6.66
N ILE A 55 -7.72 9.86 -6.59
CA ILE A 55 -8.80 9.38 -7.43
C ILE A 55 -8.71 10.06 -8.80
N ARG A 56 -8.73 9.25 -9.86
CA ARG A 56 -8.86 9.78 -11.23
C ARG A 56 -10.36 9.94 -11.54
N PRO A 57 -10.83 11.17 -11.84
CA PRO A 57 -12.23 11.41 -12.13
C PRO A 57 -12.66 10.66 -13.41
N GLU A 58 -13.93 10.25 -13.47
CA GLU A 58 -14.47 9.42 -14.54
C GLU A 58 -14.29 10.04 -15.94
N SER A 59 -14.43 11.36 -16.04
CA SER A 59 -14.22 12.11 -17.29
C SER A 59 -12.80 11.94 -17.86
N GLN A 60 -11.80 11.66 -17.03
CA GLN A 60 -10.42 11.46 -17.46
C GLN A 60 -10.08 9.99 -17.72
N LEU A 61 -10.91 9.03 -17.30
CA LEU A 61 -10.65 7.59 -17.51
C LEU A 61 -10.69 7.19 -18.99
N HIS A 62 -11.49 7.88 -19.81
CA HIS A 62 -11.54 7.63 -21.26
C HIS A 62 -10.22 8.01 -21.96
N ARG A 63 -9.59 9.11 -21.54
CA ARG A 63 -8.33 9.60 -22.12
C ARG A 63 -7.10 8.98 -21.46
N TYR A 64 -7.21 8.66 -20.18
CA TYR A 64 -6.16 8.11 -19.34
C TYR A 64 -6.72 6.92 -18.55
N PRO A 65 -6.83 5.73 -19.17
CA PRO A 65 -7.38 4.57 -18.51
C PRO A 65 -6.53 4.13 -17.32
N ALA A 66 -7.17 3.54 -16.32
CA ALA A 66 -6.46 2.86 -15.24
C ALA A 66 -5.78 1.60 -15.79
N SER A 67 -4.68 1.18 -15.16
CA SER A 67 -3.98 -0.02 -15.57
C SER A 67 -4.83 -1.27 -15.32
N LEU A 68 -4.77 -2.21 -16.25
CA LEU A 68 -5.36 -3.55 -16.09
C LEU A 68 -4.39 -4.53 -15.42
N ARG A 69 -3.16 -4.09 -15.17
CA ARG A 69 -2.10 -4.92 -14.61
C ARG A 69 -2.33 -5.13 -13.12
N ARG A 70 -2.78 -6.34 -12.77
CA ARG A 70 -2.83 -6.81 -11.39
C ARG A 70 -1.42 -7.21 -10.93
N ILE A 71 -1.06 -6.82 -9.71
CA ILE A 71 0.20 -7.21 -9.08
C ILE A 71 -0.15 -7.74 -7.71
N THR A 72 0.36 -8.93 -7.37
CA THR A 72 0.09 -9.55 -6.07
C THR A 72 1.41 -10.13 -5.59
N ARG A 73 1.91 -9.56 -4.51
CA ARG A 73 3.12 -9.98 -3.83
C ARG A 73 2.68 -10.66 -2.54
N GLY A 74 3.19 -11.85 -2.29
CA GLY A 74 2.95 -12.60 -1.07
C GLY A 74 3.64 -11.94 0.13
N HIS A 75 3.25 -10.70 0.47
CA HIS A 75 3.68 -10.03 1.68
C HIS A 75 3.18 -10.89 2.83
N GLY A 76 4.12 -11.60 3.46
CA GLY A 76 3.85 -12.29 4.71
C GLY A 76 3.21 -11.27 5.64
N VAL A 77 2.04 -11.62 6.18
CA VAL A 77 1.44 -10.86 7.27
C VAL A 77 2.56 -10.47 8.22
N TYR A 78 2.75 -9.17 8.42
CA TYR A 78 3.75 -8.66 9.34
C TYR A 78 3.43 -9.26 10.71
N ARG A 79 4.04 -10.42 11.00
CA ARG A 79 4.15 -10.96 12.33
C ARG A 79 5.13 -9.98 12.94
N ARG A 80 4.61 -8.98 13.66
CA ARG A 80 5.41 -8.05 14.46
C ARG A 80 6.57 -8.88 15.03
N SER A 81 7.77 -8.70 14.51
CA SER A 81 8.94 -9.09 15.27
C SER A 81 8.81 -8.26 16.54
N PRO A 82 8.64 -8.85 17.73
CA PRO A 82 8.75 -8.06 18.93
C PRO A 82 10.12 -7.38 18.85
N THR A 83 10.14 -6.06 18.95
CA THR A 83 11.36 -5.29 19.13
C THR A 83 12.23 -6.02 20.15
N PRO A 84 13.56 -6.15 19.97
CA PRO A 84 14.42 -6.48 21.10
C PRO A 84 14.37 -5.30 22.08
N GLU A 85 13.36 -5.30 22.95
CA GLU A 85 13.39 -4.53 24.19
C GLU A 85 14.55 -5.12 25.01
N GLY A 86 15.63 -4.35 25.14
CA GLY A 86 16.81 -4.81 25.88
C GLY A 86 18.11 -4.12 25.55
N ALA A 87 18.13 -2.78 25.48
CA ALA A 87 19.37 -2.05 25.72
C ALA A 87 19.38 -1.64 27.21
N PRO A 88 20.06 -2.39 28.10
CA PRO A 88 20.25 -1.91 29.47
C PRO A 88 21.12 -0.65 29.43
N ALA A 89 20.61 0.42 30.03
CA ALA A 89 21.37 1.62 30.34
C ALA A 89 22.48 1.26 31.34
N GLY A 90 23.64 0.85 30.83
CA GLY A 90 24.85 0.62 31.61
C GLY A 90 25.65 1.91 31.76
N ARG A 91 25.40 2.64 32.86
CA ARG A 91 26.40 3.52 33.51
C ARG A 91 27.55 2.64 34.03
N PRO A 92 28.80 3.11 34.08
CA PRO A 92 29.24 4.12 35.05
C PRO A 92 29.43 5.53 34.47
#